data_AF-A0A3N5GRB7-F1
#
_entry.id   AF-A0A3N5GRB7-F1
#
_cell.length_a   1.000
_cell.length_b   1.000
_cell.length_c   1.000
_cell.angle_alpha   90.00
_cell.angle_beta   90.00
_cell.angle_gamma   90.00
#
_symmetry.space_group_name_H-M   'P 1'
#
loop_
_entity.id
_entity.type
_entity.pdbx_description
1 polymer ?
#
loop_
_entity_poly.entity_id
_entity_poly.type
_entity_poly.pdbx_seq_one_letter_code
_entity_poly.pdbx_strand_id
1 'polypeptide(L)'
;APKRFNPEGKAWLPVQHATVDDWHVTALYSNTARAHELERVFVWVVIYFHRDAHPELQRTVVTETRGTLAGRRVVRGREAECRDWYASRPPS
;
A
#
# COMPACT_ATOMS: atom_id res chain seq x y z
N ALA A 1 17.46 3.52 2.11
CA ALA A 1 17.31 2.10 2.49
C ALA A 1 16.27 1.96 3.59
N PRO A 2 15.43 0.91 3.62
CA PRO A 2 14.47 0.72 4.72
C PRO A 2 15.23 0.62 6.06
N LYS A 3 14.72 1.31 7.09
CA LYS A 3 15.37 1.35 8.42
C LYS A 3 15.07 0.12 9.29
N ARG A 4 13.95 -0.55 9.05
CA ARG A 4 13.50 -1.75 9.77
C ARG A 4 13.87 -3.00 8.97
N PHE A 5 14.14 -4.12 9.65
CA PHE A 5 14.49 -5.41 9.03
C PHE A 5 15.57 -5.30 7.94
N ASN A 6 16.57 -4.44 8.16
CA ASN A 6 17.66 -4.21 7.22
C ASN A 6 19.00 -4.06 7.98
N PRO A 7 19.52 -5.16 8.55
CA PRO A 7 20.73 -5.11 9.37
C PRO A 7 21.95 -4.57 8.59
N GLU A 8 21.97 -4.80 7.27
CA GLU A 8 23.06 -4.43 6.38
C GLU A 8 22.87 -3.04 5.74
N GLY A 9 21.76 -2.34 6.02
CA GLY A 9 21.50 -0.99 5.49
C GLY A 9 21.33 -0.90 3.97
N LYS A 10 21.13 -2.03 3.28
CA LYS A 10 21.02 -2.08 1.82
C LYS A 10 19.72 -1.45 1.31
N ALA A 11 19.76 -0.69 0.22
CA ALA A 11 18.58 -0.10 -0.41
C ALA A 11 17.86 -1.11 -1.31
N TRP A 12 17.39 -2.21 -0.73
CA TRP A 12 16.81 -3.34 -1.48
C TRP A 12 15.31 -3.23 -1.73
N LEU A 13 14.61 -2.34 -1.01
CA LEU A 13 13.17 -2.17 -1.13
C LEU A 13 12.83 -1.11 -2.18
N PRO A 14 12.09 -1.46 -3.26
CA PRO A 14 11.61 -0.48 -4.22
C PRO A 14 10.71 0.56 -3.54
N VAL A 15 10.98 1.83 -3.81
CA VAL A 15 10.14 2.97 -3.42
C VAL A 15 9.72 3.68 -4.69
N GLN A 16 8.43 3.94 -4.82
CA GLN A 16 7.87 4.74 -5.90
C GLN A 16 7.37 6.06 -5.33
N HIS A 17 7.73 7.16 -6.00
CA HIS A 17 7.19 8.48 -5.75
C HIS A 17 6.32 8.90 -6.93
N ALA A 18 5.18 9.51 -6.66
CA ALA A 18 4.27 10.03 -7.68
C ALA A 18 3.62 11.32 -7.18
N THR A 19 3.24 12.19 -8.12
CA THR A 19 2.36 13.32 -7.86
C THR A 19 1.05 13.07 -8.59
N VAL A 20 -0.07 13.14 -7.88
CA VAL A 20 -1.42 12.98 -8.43
C VAL A 20 -2.18 14.24 -8.08
N ASP A 21 -2.43 15.09 -9.08
CA ASP A 21 -2.91 16.46 -8.87
C ASP A 21 -2.01 17.24 -7.88
N ASP A 22 -2.54 17.68 -6.75
CA ASP A 22 -1.85 18.36 -5.65
C ASP A 22 -1.26 17.41 -4.60
N TRP A 23 -1.44 16.10 -4.76
CA TRP A 23 -0.98 15.10 -3.79
C TRP A 23 0.40 14.57 -4.11
N HIS A 24 1.29 14.64 -3.12
CA HIS A 24 2.53 13.89 -3.12
C HIS A 24 2.31 12.51 -2.53
N VAL A 25 2.69 11.47 -3.26
CA VAL A 25 2.45 10.08 -2.92
C VAL A 25 3.76 9.29 -2.93
N THR A 26 3.99 8.52 -1.88
CA THR A 26 5.10 7.56 -1.78
C THR A 26 4.57 6.17 -1.50
N ALA A 27 4.86 5.21 -2.36
CA ALA A 27 4.46 3.82 -2.22
C ALA A 27 5.68 2.90 -2.07
N LEU A 28 5.61 1.95 -1.13
CA LEU A 28 6.67 0.98 -0.84
C LEU A 28 6.07 -0.30 -0.25
N TYR A 29 6.73 -1.44 -0.38
CA TYR A 29 6.22 -2.64 0.28
C TYR A 29 6.30 -2.54 1.81
N SER A 30 5.31 -3.13 2.48
CA SER A 30 5.20 -3.14 3.94
C SER A 30 6.31 -3.99 4.52
N ASN A 31 7.30 -3.33 5.10
CA ASN A 31 8.40 -3.98 5.83
C ASN A 31 8.12 -3.95 7.35
N THR A 32 6.96 -4.45 7.74
CA THR A 32 6.48 -4.50 9.14
C THR A 32 6.59 -5.92 9.70
N ALA A 33 6.80 -6.08 11.01
CA ALA A 33 6.87 -7.40 11.68
C ALA A 33 5.71 -8.32 11.27
N ARG A 34 4.48 -7.80 11.32
CA ARG A 34 3.26 -8.52 10.91
C ARG A 34 3.23 -8.98 9.46
N ALA A 35 3.92 -8.28 8.56
CA ALA A 35 4.03 -8.68 7.16
C ALA A 35 5.05 -9.82 6.99
N HIS A 36 6.11 -9.82 7.81
CA HIS A 36 7.06 -10.94 7.88
C HIS A 36 6.45 -12.18 8.53
N GLU A 37 5.73 -12.02 9.64
CA GLU A 37 5.00 -13.10 10.33
C GLU A 37 3.99 -13.82 9.43
N LEU A 38 3.45 -13.11 8.44
CA LEU A 38 2.49 -13.66 7.48
C LEU A 38 3.13 -14.02 6.12
N GLU A 39 4.46 -13.96 6.00
CA GLU A 39 5.20 -14.17 4.74
C GLU A 39 4.71 -13.30 3.56
N ARG A 40 4.22 -12.09 3.87
CA ARG A 40 3.54 -11.16 2.94
C ARG A 40 4.35 -9.89 2.65
N VAL A 41 5.66 -9.95 2.86
CA VAL A 41 6.58 -8.79 2.74
C VAL A 41 6.52 -8.13 1.36
N PHE A 42 6.13 -8.87 0.31
CA PHE A 42 5.95 -8.35 -1.07
C PHE A 42 4.49 -8.22 -1.49
N VAL A 43 3.55 -8.51 -0.60
CA VAL A 43 2.12 -8.52 -0.92
C VAL A 43 1.45 -7.27 -0.39
N TRP A 44 1.98 -6.60 0.63
CA TRP A 44 1.37 -5.39 1.18
C TRP A 44 2.16 -4.16 0.76
N VAL A 45 1.46 -3.09 0.42
CA VAL A 45 2.04 -1.79 0.05
C VAL A 45 1.57 -0.77 1.07
N VAL A 46 2.48 0.04 1.60
CA VAL A 46 2.14 1.22 2.39
C VAL A 46 2.25 2.43 1.46
N ILE A 47 1.20 3.23 1.44
CA ILE A 47 1.14 4.48 0.70
C ILE A 47 1.14 5.61 1.74
N TYR A 48 2.16 6.44 1.69
CA TYR A 48 2.23 7.73 2.37
C TYR A 48 1.76 8.81 1.39
N PHE A 49 0.94 9.75 1.84
CA PHE A 49 0.46 10.82 0.99
C PHE A 49 0.16 12.09 1.79
N HIS A 50 0.42 13.24 1.17
CA HIS A 50 0.16 14.56 1.74
C HIS A 50 -0.06 15.57 0.62
N ARG A 51 -0.56 16.75 0.99
CA ARG A 51 -0.67 17.93 0.13
C ARG A 51 -0.27 19.17 0.92
N ASP A 52 0.48 20.08 0.30
CA ASP A 52 0.91 21.34 0.91
C ASP A 52 1.43 21.19 2.36
N ALA A 53 0.91 22.02 3.28
CA ALA A 53 1.21 22.01 4.70
C ALA A 53 0.32 21.04 5.52
N HIS A 54 -0.42 20.14 4.88
CA HIS A 54 -1.24 19.17 5.61
C HIS A 54 -0.37 18.03 6.17
N PRO A 55 -0.76 17.45 7.32
CA PRO A 55 -0.07 16.30 7.87
C PRO A 55 -0.02 15.12 6.89
N GLU A 56 1.11 14.40 6.89
CA GLU A 56 1.22 13.16 6.13
C GLU A 56 0.27 12.09 6.67
N LEU A 57 -0.48 11.49 5.75
CA LEU A 57 -1.36 10.38 6.01
C LEU A 57 -0.78 9.10 5.43
N GLN A 58 -1.17 7.96 5.99
CA GLN A 58 -0.79 6.66 5.45
C GLN A 58 -1.99 5.72 5.29
N ARG A 59 -1.90 4.82 4.31
CA ARG A 59 -2.82 3.71 4.10
C ARG A 59 -2.07 2.45 3.70
N THR A 60 -2.58 1.30 4.13
CA THR A 60 -2.04 -0.01 3.74
C THR A 60 -2.94 -0.63 2.69
N VAL A 61 -2.34 -0.97 1.57
CA VAL A 61 -2.95 -1.72 0.47
C VAL A 61 -2.51 -3.18 0.57
N VAL A 62 -3.46 -4.07 0.45
CA VAL A 62 -3.25 -5.52 0.51
C VAL A 62 -3.88 -6.19 -0.71
N THR A 63 -3.44 -7.40 -1.03
CA THR A 63 -4.19 -8.26 -1.95
C THR A 63 -5.19 -9.08 -1.14
N GLU A 64 -6.47 -8.96 -1.47
CA GLU A 64 -7.52 -9.80 -0.87
C GLU A 64 -7.38 -11.25 -1.35
N THR A 65 -7.56 -12.18 -0.42
CA THR A 65 -7.42 -13.61 -0.72
C THR A 65 -8.75 -14.35 -0.74
N ARG A 66 -9.85 -13.70 -0.34
CA ARG A 66 -11.17 -14.31 -0.21
C ARG A 66 -12.28 -13.30 -0.54
N GLY A 67 -13.48 -13.81 -0.80
CA GLY A 67 -14.66 -13.01 -1.08
C GLY A 67 -14.66 -12.38 -2.48
N THR A 68 -15.61 -11.47 -2.71
CA THR A 68 -15.87 -10.87 -4.02
C THR A 68 -14.72 -10.03 -4.58
N LEU A 69 -13.77 -9.63 -3.72
CA LEU A 69 -12.57 -8.88 -4.10
C LEU A 69 -11.30 -9.75 -4.15
N ALA A 70 -11.41 -11.08 -4.09
CA ALA A 70 -10.24 -11.95 -4.16
C ALA A 70 -9.37 -11.64 -5.40
N GLY A 71 -8.06 -11.55 -5.19
CA GLY A 71 -7.08 -11.16 -6.21
C GLY A 71 -6.99 -9.64 -6.46
N ARG A 72 -7.90 -8.82 -5.91
CA ARG A 72 -7.87 -7.37 -6.04
C ARG A 72 -7.04 -6.72 -4.94
N ARG A 73 -6.58 -5.49 -5.22
CA ARG A 73 -5.89 -4.64 -4.26
C ARG A 73 -6.93 -3.82 -3.48
N VAL A 74 -6.92 -3.89 -2.16
CA VAL A 74 -7.85 -3.15 -1.30
C VAL A 74 -7.11 -2.32 -0.26
N VAL A 75 -7.69 -1.18 0.10
CA VAL A 75 -7.20 -0.33 1.18
C VAL A 75 -7.83 -0.81 2.49
N ARG A 76 -6.98 -1.16 3.47
CA ARG A 76 -7.44 -1.57 4.80
C ARG A 76 -8.29 -0.46 5.45
N GLY A 77 -9.47 -0.82 5.93
CA GLY A 77 -10.45 0.10 6.53
C GLY A 77 -11.31 0.87 5.53
N ARG A 78 -11.18 0.62 4.21
CA ARG A 78 -12.04 1.17 3.16
C ARG A 78 -12.57 0.08 2.22
N GLU A 79 -12.80 -1.13 2.75
CA GLU A 79 -13.17 -2.30 1.96
C GLU A 79 -14.50 -2.12 1.22
N ALA A 80 -15.45 -1.36 1.79
CA ALA A 80 -16.71 -1.02 1.13
C ALA A 80 -16.49 -0.15 -0.11
N GLU A 81 -15.71 0.92 0.03
CA GLU A 81 -15.40 1.81 -1.08
C GLU A 81 -14.61 1.11 -2.19
N CYS A 82 -13.71 0.18 -1.82
CA CYS A 82 -13.05 -0.67 -2.80
C CYS A 82 -14.03 -1.55 -3.57
N ARG A 83 -15.08 -2.09 -2.92
CA ARG A 83 -16.13 -2.86 -3.62
C ARG A 83 -16.86 -1.98 -4.62
N ASP A 84 -17.27 -0.79 -4.20
CA ASP A 84 -18.01 0.13 -5.07
C ASP A 84 -17.15 0.58 -6.26
N TRP A 85 -15.87 0.85 -6.02
CA TRP A 85 -14.90 1.17 -7.07
C TRP A 85 -14.75 0.06 -8.10
N TYR A 86 -14.56 -1.20 -7.67
CA TYR A 86 -14.43 -2.32 -8.60
C TYR A 86 -15.77 -2.71 -9.25
N ALA A 87 -16.91 -2.45 -8.63
CA ALA A 87 -18.21 -2.67 -9.24
C ALA A 87 -18.50 -1.65 -10.35
N SER A 88 -18.06 -0.40 -10.18
CA SER A 88 -18.23 0.69 -11.15
C SER A 88 -17.26 0.64 -12.34
N ARG A 89 -16.22 -0.21 -12.29
CA ARG A 89 -15.28 -0.44 -13.38
C ARG A 89 -15.22 -1.92 -13.75
N PRO A 90 -15.83 -2.35 -14.88
CA PRO A 90 -15.70 -3.73 -15.32
C PRO A 90 -14.21 -4.09 -15.50
N PRO A 91 -13.82 -5.36 -15.29
CA PRO A 91 -12.45 -5.79 -15.52
C PRO A 91 -12.02 -5.46 -16.95
N SER A 92 -10.83 -4.86 -17.08
CA SER A 92 -10.11 -4.74 -18.36
C SER A 92 -9.71 -6.11 -18.90
#